data_AF-A0A2X4Z8L6-F1
#
_entry.id   AF-A0A2X4Z8L6-F1
#
_cell.length_a   1.000
_cell.length_b   1.000
_cell.length_c   1.000
_cell.angle_alpha   90.00
_cell.angle_beta   90.00
_cell.angle_gamma   90.00
#
_symmetry.space_group_name_H-M   'P 1'
#
loop_
_entity.id
_entity.type
_entity.pdbx_description
1 polymer ?
#
loop_
_entity_poly.entity_id
_entity_poly.type
_entity_poly.pdbx_seq_one_letter_code
_entity_poly.pdbx_strand_id
1 'polypeptide(L)'
;MFGKYSTNKGFLYARSIYLTFILMMGLLLAACAGDIETNGKQIDQDKKQTEGEQLFTPKMKINSSINDDNLKIIGETNLPDETILLLALESSNNERTEIVVTVKSGKFSTDSIPVEELKSGKQLIKASLVDEQPDPVINIIGENGKWLTGSLINEDQKFLLTVSIDVPELKDDSINGIKTKVKRVVDGDTIKVTMDGKEETVRLILVDTPETKHPQMGIQPFGPEASDFTTKTLDGQEVTLEVGIEERDRYGRLLAYVWIGDKLFNNMLLEKGLARVAVFPPNTKYLDQFNSTQDKAKEKAIGIWSIENYVTDKGYKEKDENNKSAASTSSNQKKSENIVAPKQSTEPATKSIEKSKSETKTAPPSTPKPAPAPKPTSDPPVEVATNCEGQIKGSNNGIYHTPGSTYYSRTTNVAQWFCSPEEAEKAGYRAPKR
;
A
#
# COMPACT_ATOMS: atom_id res chain seq x y z
N MET A 1 -41.19 34.41 -18.83
CA MET A 1 -42.26 34.07 -17.87
C MET A 1 -41.64 33.34 -16.69
N PHE A 2 -42.23 33.48 -15.50
CA PHE A 2 -41.73 32.86 -14.25
C PHE A 2 -42.25 31.42 -14.04
N GLY A 3 -41.48 30.63 -13.30
CA GLY A 3 -41.95 29.44 -12.57
C GLY A 3 -41.08 28.19 -12.79
N LYS A 4 -40.78 27.37 -11.77
CA LYS A 4 -41.05 27.48 -10.33
C LYS A 4 -40.00 26.67 -9.54
N TYR A 5 -39.79 27.04 -8.28
CA TYR A 5 -38.95 26.30 -7.33
C TYR A 5 -39.54 24.93 -7.00
N SER A 6 -38.69 23.96 -6.68
CA SER A 6 -39.00 22.91 -5.70
C SER A 6 -37.79 22.65 -4.81
N THR A 7 -37.94 22.97 -3.53
CA THR A 7 -36.96 22.68 -2.47
C THR A 7 -37.07 21.22 -2.05
N ASN A 8 -35.95 20.60 -1.65
CA ASN A 8 -36.02 19.54 -0.66
C ASN A 8 -35.04 19.82 0.48
N LYS A 9 -35.53 19.76 1.72
CA LYS A 9 -34.77 20.02 2.95
C LYS A 9 -34.47 18.69 3.64
N GLY A 10 -33.36 18.65 4.37
CA GLY A 10 -33.21 17.79 5.55
C GLY A 10 -32.13 16.72 5.45
N PHE A 11 -30.95 17.05 5.95
CA PHE A 11 -30.55 16.54 7.26
C PHE A 11 -29.62 17.56 7.94
N LEU A 12 -29.73 17.69 9.25
CA LEU A 12 -29.05 18.68 10.10
C LEU A 12 -28.53 17.99 11.37
N TYR A 13 -27.70 18.72 12.13
CA TYR A 13 -27.07 18.33 13.40
C TYR A 13 -25.85 17.37 13.28
N ALA A 14 -24.73 17.58 13.99
CA ALA A 14 -24.44 18.60 15.02
C ALA A 14 -22.97 19.09 14.98
N ARG A 15 -22.80 20.42 15.09
CA ARG A 15 -21.58 21.13 15.55
C ARG A 15 -22.02 22.51 16.06
N SER A 16 -21.22 23.12 16.95
CA SER A 16 -21.36 24.47 17.55
C SER A 16 -22.13 24.60 18.88
N ILE A 17 -21.35 24.52 19.97
CA ILE A 17 -21.46 25.27 21.25
C ILE A 17 -19.98 25.36 21.69
N TYR A 18 -19.33 26.49 21.99
CA TYR A 18 -19.73 27.81 22.49
C TYR A 18 -18.98 28.92 21.75
N LEU A 19 -19.69 29.91 21.17
CA LEU A 19 -19.10 31.25 20.93
C LEU A 19 -20.19 32.30 20.64
N THR A 20 -20.73 32.94 21.68
CA THR A 20 -21.39 34.27 21.63
C THR A 20 -21.93 34.61 23.03
N PHE A 21 -21.28 35.51 23.78
CA PHE A 21 -21.95 36.42 24.73
C PHE A 21 -20.99 37.53 25.23
N ILE A 22 -20.72 38.52 24.36
CA ILE A 22 -20.20 39.83 24.77
C ILE A 22 -20.95 40.91 23.99
N LEU A 23 -22.00 41.50 24.59
CA LEU A 23 -22.30 42.95 24.59
C LEU A 23 -23.60 43.20 25.38
N MET A 24 -23.68 44.36 26.05
CA MET A 24 -24.79 44.90 26.86
C MET A 24 -24.89 44.46 28.33
N MET A 25 -24.31 45.28 29.22
CA MET A 25 -25.15 46.22 30.00
C MET A 25 -24.30 47.41 30.44
N GLY A 26 -24.78 48.63 30.16
CA GLY A 26 -24.19 49.87 30.66
C GLY A 26 -25.28 50.87 31.00
N LEU A 27 -24.98 51.74 31.99
CA LEU A 27 -25.79 52.83 32.56
C LEU A 27 -26.83 52.51 33.66
N LEU A 28 -26.88 53.49 34.59
CA LEU A 28 -27.77 53.70 35.75
C LEU A 28 -27.55 52.70 36.91
N LEU A 29 -27.37 53.14 38.17
CA LEU A 29 -27.84 54.37 38.82
C LEU A 29 -26.74 55.21 39.50
N ALA A 30 -27.10 56.45 39.83
CA ALA A 30 -26.24 57.44 40.47
C ALA A 30 -26.53 57.63 41.97
N ALA A 31 -25.56 58.24 42.66
CA ALA A 31 -25.69 59.08 43.86
C ALA A 31 -26.36 58.48 45.12
N CYS A 32 -25.51 58.20 46.12
CA CYS A 32 -25.69 58.77 47.46
C CYS A 32 -24.33 59.32 47.91
N ALA A 33 -24.26 60.64 48.13
CA ALA A 33 -23.17 61.28 48.86
C ALA A 33 -23.55 61.40 50.35
N GLY A 34 -22.58 61.30 51.23
CA GLY A 34 -22.78 61.41 52.68
C GLY A 34 -21.44 61.34 53.41
N ASP A 35 -20.85 62.50 53.66
CA ASP A 35 -19.70 62.66 54.55
C ASP A 35 -20.09 62.38 56.01
N ILE A 36 -19.14 61.90 56.83
CA ILE A 36 -18.82 62.42 58.19
C ILE A 36 -17.72 61.57 58.88
N GLU A 37 -16.68 62.27 59.31
CA GLU A 37 -15.76 62.05 60.45
C GLU A 37 -15.00 60.71 60.68
N THR A 38 -13.70 60.80 60.40
CA THR A 38 -12.58 60.41 61.28
C THR A 38 -12.81 59.39 62.41
N ASN A 39 -12.11 58.26 62.33
CA ASN A 39 -11.30 57.81 63.47
C ASN A 39 -10.07 57.01 63.01
N GLY A 40 -8.92 57.26 63.64
CA GLY A 40 -7.64 56.71 63.20
C GLY A 40 -7.46 55.24 63.55
N LYS A 41 -7.07 54.42 62.56
CA LYS A 41 -6.46 53.11 62.82
C LYS A 41 -5.39 52.77 61.77
N GLN A 42 -4.19 53.28 62.02
CA GLN A 42 -2.97 52.85 61.36
C GLN A 42 -2.61 51.45 61.88
N ILE A 43 -2.59 50.42 61.01
CA ILE A 43 -1.80 49.18 61.10
C ILE A 43 -1.74 48.54 59.70
N ASP A 44 -0.58 48.00 59.40
CA ASP A 44 -0.16 47.15 58.27
C ASP A 44 -0.34 47.63 56.81
N GLN A 45 0.82 47.97 56.25
CA GLN A 45 1.14 47.69 54.85
C GLN A 45 1.14 46.19 54.62
N ASP A 46 0.11 45.67 53.94
CA ASP A 46 0.19 44.33 53.38
C ASP A 46 1.17 44.35 52.20
N LYS A 47 2.44 44.05 52.51
CA LYS A 47 3.46 43.69 51.52
C LYS A 47 3.00 42.41 50.83
N LYS A 48 2.17 42.53 49.79
CA LYS A 48 2.02 41.43 48.84
C LYS A 48 3.36 41.25 48.14
N GLN A 49 4.08 40.21 48.52
CA GLN A 49 5.42 39.91 48.02
C GLN A 49 5.40 39.90 46.50
N THR A 50 6.27 40.69 45.88
CA THR A 50 6.69 40.46 44.51
C THR A 50 7.50 39.17 44.51
N GLU A 51 6.85 38.04 44.34
CA GLU A 51 7.54 36.82 43.89
C GLU A 51 8.21 37.19 42.56
N GLY A 52 9.53 37.01 42.50
CA GLY A 52 10.30 37.38 41.32
C GLY A 52 9.83 36.52 40.15
N GLU A 53 9.32 37.16 39.10
CA GLU A 53 8.87 36.45 37.88
C GLU A 53 10.03 35.61 37.34
N GLN A 54 9.91 34.29 37.49
CA GLN A 54 10.99 33.37 37.15
C GLN A 54 11.06 33.22 35.63
N LEU A 55 11.88 34.08 35.00
CA LEU A 55 12.05 34.07 33.56
C LEU A 55 12.65 32.75 33.07
N PHE A 56 12.06 32.22 32.00
CA PHE A 56 12.45 30.98 31.36
C PHE A 56 13.09 31.27 30.00
N THR A 57 14.34 30.86 29.78
CA THR A 57 15.00 30.99 28.47
C THR A 57 14.84 29.70 27.67
N PRO A 58 14.01 29.67 26.61
CA PRO A 58 13.84 28.48 25.81
C PRO A 58 15.06 28.26 24.90
N LYS A 59 15.25 27.00 24.53
CA LYS A 59 16.16 26.48 23.53
C LYS A 59 15.34 25.55 22.66
N MET A 60 15.44 25.69 21.34
CA MET A 60 14.72 24.84 20.40
C MET A 60 15.58 24.59 19.17
N LYS A 61 15.53 23.37 18.65
CA LYS A 61 16.01 22.99 17.33
C LYS A 61 14.89 22.26 16.60
N ILE A 62 14.74 22.54 15.31
CA ILE A 62 13.82 21.85 14.41
C ILE A 62 14.64 21.27 13.26
N ASN A 63 14.35 20.03 12.92
CA ASN A 63 14.90 19.31 11.78
C ASN A 63 13.73 18.70 11.00
N SER A 64 13.80 18.71 9.68
CA SER A 64 12.78 18.14 8.81
C SER A 64 13.42 17.22 7.77
N SER A 65 12.75 16.12 7.47
CA SER A 65 13.17 15.15 6.45
C SER A 65 11.97 14.74 5.60
N ILE A 66 12.16 14.62 4.29
CA ILE A 66 11.19 14.06 3.36
C ILE A 66 11.74 12.73 2.87
N ASN A 67 10.99 11.64 3.10
CA ASN A 67 11.30 10.29 2.65
C ASN A 67 10.05 9.74 1.97
N ASP A 68 10.17 9.09 0.81
CA ASP A 68 9.14 8.28 0.15
C ASP A 68 7.71 8.88 0.33
N ASP A 69 7.52 10.06 -0.26
CA ASP A 69 6.28 10.85 -0.32
C ASP A 69 5.75 11.39 1.04
N ASN A 70 6.53 11.33 2.12
CA ASN A 70 6.13 11.79 3.44
C ASN A 70 7.13 12.78 4.07
N LEU A 71 6.63 13.92 4.54
CA LEU A 71 7.34 14.84 5.42
C LEU A 71 7.25 14.35 6.88
N LYS A 72 8.38 14.37 7.58
CA LYS A 72 8.46 14.28 9.04
C LYS A 72 9.24 15.47 9.60
N ILE A 73 8.67 16.14 10.59
CA ILE A 73 9.34 17.19 11.37
C ILE A 73 9.64 16.64 12.76
N ILE A 74 10.87 16.82 13.22
CA ILE A 74 11.34 16.45 14.56
C ILE A 74 12.02 17.64 15.22
N GLY A 75 12.04 17.70 16.54
CA GLY A 75 12.74 18.75 17.27
C GLY A 75 13.14 18.39 18.68
N GLU A 76 14.06 19.19 19.21
CA GLU A 76 14.58 19.10 20.57
C GLU A 76 14.41 20.46 21.26
N THR A 77 14.00 20.46 22.53
CA THR A 77 13.78 21.66 23.32
C THR A 77 13.99 21.42 24.81
N ASN A 78 14.22 22.50 25.57
CA ASN A 78 14.21 22.46 27.03
C ASN A 78 12.85 22.85 27.64
N LEU A 79 11.83 23.18 26.82
CA LEU A 79 10.48 23.47 27.30
C LEU A 79 9.94 22.32 28.17
N PRO A 80 9.04 22.59 29.13
CA PRO A 80 8.43 21.55 29.95
C PRO A 80 7.83 20.43 29.13
N ASP A 81 7.88 19.20 29.65
CA ASP A 81 7.06 18.12 29.12
C ASP A 81 5.57 18.52 29.17
N GLU A 82 4.79 17.99 28.24
CA GLU A 82 3.39 18.36 27.97
C GLU A 82 3.18 19.74 27.33
N THR A 83 4.22 20.55 27.10
CA THR A 83 4.09 21.81 26.32
C THR A 83 3.53 21.52 24.92
N ILE A 84 2.49 22.24 24.54
CA ILE A 84 1.79 22.08 23.26
C ILE A 84 2.30 23.15 22.28
N LEU A 85 2.92 22.71 21.19
CA LEU A 85 3.46 23.58 20.15
C LEU A 85 2.58 23.52 18.89
N LEU A 86 2.33 24.69 18.30
CA LEU A 86 1.75 24.85 16.98
C LEU A 86 2.89 25.07 15.98
N LEU A 87 3.04 24.14 15.03
CA LEU A 87 3.94 24.26 13.90
C LEU A 87 3.14 24.76 12.69
N ALA A 88 3.40 25.99 12.27
CA ALA A 88 2.83 26.57 11.05
C ALA A 88 3.82 26.37 9.89
N LEU A 89 3.40 25.65 8.86
CA LEU A 89 4.08 25.55 7.58
C LEU A 89 3.49 26.62 6.65
N GLU A 90 4.28 27.64 6.33
CA GLU A 90 3.86 28.76 5.49
C GLU A 90 4.53 28.67 4.10
N SER A 91 3.71 28.66 3.06
CA SER A 91 4.12 28.70 1.66
C SER A 91 4.34 30.13 1.15
N SER A 92 5.12 30.28 0.08
CA SER A 92 5.39 31.57 -0.58
C SER A 92 4.15 32.33 -1.08
N ASN A 93 3.01 31.65 -1.23
CA ASN A 93 1.71 32.23 -1.59
C ASN A 93 0.83 32.61 -0.37
N ASN A 94 1.40 32.60 0.84
CA ASN A 94 0.72 32.80 2.13
C ASN A 94 -0.34 31.73 2.49
N GLU A 95 -0.38 30.58 1.81
CA GLU A 95 -1.12 29.43 2.34
C GLU A 95 -0.38 28.83 3.54
N ARG A 96 -1.15 28.35 4.52
CA ARG A 96 -0.65 27.94 5.84
C ARG A 96 -1.29 26.64 6.29
N THR A 97 -0.47 25.64 6.57
CA THR A 97 -0.87 24.38 7.20
C THR A 97 -0.41 24.38 8.65
N GLU A 98 -1.29 24.01 9.58
CA GLU A 98 -1.00 24.04 11.02
C GLU A 98 -1.03 22.64 11.63
N ILE A 99 0.00 22.32 12.41
CA ILE A 99 0.20 20.99 12.99
C ILE A 99 0.51 21.15 14.48
N VAL A 100 -0.27 20.48 15.33
CA VAL A 100 -0.06 20.50 16.79
C VAL A 100 0.83 19.33 17.19
N VAL A 101 1.86 19.60 17.99
CA VAL A 101 2.76 18.59 18.57
C VAL A 101 2.94 18.82 20.08
N THR A 102 3.21 17.76 20.83
CA THR A 102 3.44 17.83 22.28
C THR A 102 4.88 17.49 22.62
N VAL A 103 5.50 18.29 23.49
CA VAL A 103 6.85 18.01 24.01
C VAL A 103 6.81 16.83 24.99
N LYS A 104 7.69 15.85 24.80
CA LYS A 104 7.91 14.71 25.70
C LYS A 104 9.40 14.41 25.80
N SER A 105 9.91 14.34 27.03
CA SER A 105 11.33 14.20 27.36
C SER A 105 12.24 15.15 26.56
N GLY A 106 11.82 16.42 26.47
CA GLY A 106 12.54 17.46 25.71
C GLY A 106 12.57 17.26 24.18
N LYS A 107 11.68 16.43 23.61
CA LYS A 107 11.56 16.20 22.17
C LYS A 107 10.14 16.35 21.67
N PHE A 108 9.99 16.65 20.39
CA PHE A 108 8.70 16.60 19.68
C PHE A 108 8.88 16.03 18.28
N SER A 109 7.80 15.49 17.72
CA SER A 109 7.73 14.97 16.36
C SER A 109 6.31 15.18 15.85
N THR A 110 6.17 15.43 14.55
CA THR A 110 4.90 15.21 13.85
C THR A 110 4.72 13.71 13.60
N ASP A 111 3.48 13.31 13.29
CA ASP A 111 3.23 12.11 12.50
C ASP A 111 3.79 12.27 11.07
N SER A 112 3.71 11.22 10.25
CA SER A 112 4.04 11.30 8.83
C SER A 112 2.99 12.14 8.11
N ILE A 113 3.41 13.21 7.44
CA ILE A 113 2.55 14.13 6.68
C ILE A 113 2.73 13.81 5.19
N PRO A 114 1.70 13.37 4.46
CA PRO A 114 1.81 13.13 3.03
C PRO A 114 2.20 14.42 2.28
N VAL A 115 3.14 14.33 1.34
CA VAL A 115 3.58 15.49 0.53
C VAL A 115 2.45 16.03 -0.35
N GLU A 116 1.45 15.22 -0.69
CA GLU A 116 0.22 15.63 -1.39
C GLU A 116 -0.71 16.55 -0.59
N GLU A 117 -0.61 16.55 0.73
CA GLU A 117 -1.33 17.51 1.59
C GLU A 117 -0.62 18.87 1.68
N LEU A 118 0.61 18.96 1.14
CA LEU A 118 1.46 20.14 1.20
C LEU A 118 1.54 20.84 -0.15
N LYS A 119 1.87 22.14 -0.14
CA LYS A 119 2.23 22.85 -1.37
C LYS A 119 3.68 22.59 -1.74
N SER A 120 3.92 22.45 -3.04
CA SER A 120 5.25 22.32 -3.60
C SER A 120 6.10 23.59 -3.43
N GLY A 121 7.41 23.41 -3.50
CA GLY A 121 8.42 24.45 -3.37
C GLY A 121 8.76 24.80 -1.92
N LYS A 122 9.45 25.93 -1.77
CA LYS A 122 10.03 26.35 -0.50
C LYS A 122 8.95 26.83 0.48
N GLN A 123 8.82 26.12 1.60
CA GLN A 123 7.99 26.51 2.75
C GLN A 123 8.85 26.87 3.97
N LEU A 124 8.25 27.62 4.90
CA LEU A 124 8.85 28.03 6.16
C LEU A 124 8.09 27.40 7.34
N ILE A 125 8.79 26.60 8.15
CA ILE A 125 8.27 26.07 9.41
C ILE A 125 8.51 27.10 10.51
N LYS A 126 7.44 27.58 11.14
CA LYS A 126 7.44 28.46 12.32
C LYS A 126 6.83 27.74 13.50
N ALA A 127 7.40 27.90 14.69
CA ALA A 127 6.84 27.37 15.93
C ALA A 127 6.19 28.48 16.78
N SER A 128 5.12 28.13 17.48
CA SER A 128 4.44 28.97 18.48
C SER A 128 3.90 28.08 19.60
N LEU A 129 3.61 28.66 20.77
CA LEU A 129 2.74 28.00 21.75
C LEU A 129 1.30 27.96 21.20
N VAL A 130 0.53 26.96 21.59
CA VAL A 130 -0.94 27.04 21.56
C VAL A 130 -1.42 27.90 22.75
N ASP A 131 -2.47 28.70 22.56
CA ASP A 131 -3.00 29.64 23.57
C ASP A 131 -3.33 28.93 24.91
N GLU A 132 -3.96 27.75 24.83
CA GLU A 132 -4.27 26.91 25.99
C GLU A 132 -3.14 25.90 26.23
N GLN A 133 -2.46 26.02 27.38
CA GLN A 133 -1.42 25.10 27.86
C GLN A 133 -1.86 24.37 29.13
N PRO A 134 -1.33 23.16 29.43
CA PRO A 134 -1.58 22.49 30.71
C PRO A 134 -1.06 23.28 31.92
N ASP A 135 -1.73 23.21 33.07
CA ASP A 135 -1.32 23.89 34.31
C ASP A 135 0.16 23.64 34.69
N PRO A 136 0.73 22.41 34.58
CA PRO A 136 2.16 22.19 34.87
C PRO A 136 3.11 23.00 33.98
N VAL A 137 2.69 23.29 32.75
CA VAL A 137 3.44 24.11 31.78
C VAL A 137 3.29 25.58 32.12
N ILE A 138 2.05 26.05 32.35
CA ILE A 138 1.74 27.43 32.76
C ILE A 138 2.52 27.83 34.01
N ASN A 139 2.62 26.94 35.00
CA ASN A 139 3.38 27.16 36.24
C ASN A 139 4.91 27.32 36.04
N ILE A 140 5.44 27.10 34.83
CA ILE A 140 6.87 27.22 34.51
C ILE A 140 7.15 28.34 33.48
N ILE A 141 6.29 28.51 32.47
CA ILE A 141 6.49 29.51 31.40
C ILE A 141 5.52 30.69 31.45
N GLY A 142 4.56 30.68 32.38
CA GLY A 142 3.47 31.66 32.49
C GLY A 142 2.34 31.41 31.48
N GLU A 143 1.17 31.99 31.73
CA GLU A 143 0.06 32.00 30.77
C GLU A 143 0.54 32.60 29.44
N ASN A 144 0.19 31.96 28.31
CA ASN A 144 0.65 32.34 26.96
C ASN A 144 2.18 32.51 26.82
N GLY A 145 2.98 31.88 27.68
CA GLY A 145 4.43 32.03 27.68
C GLY A 145 4.93 33.37 28.24
N LYS A 146 4.15 34.08 29.07
CA LYS A 146 4.51 35.40 29.64
C LYS A 146 5.94 35.49 30.22
N TRP A 147 6.45 34.40 30.79
CA TRP A 147 7.79 34.36 31.40
C TRP A 147 8.89 33.90 30.45
N LEU A 148 8.59 33.60 29.19
CA LEU A 148 9.61 33.29 28.19
C LEU A 148 10.48 34.54 27.90
N THR A 149 11.78 34.32 27.73
CA THR A 149 12.75 35.40 27.49
C THR A 149 13.92 34.95 26.61
N GLY A 150 14.71 35.91 26.12
CA GLY A 150 15.90 35.66 25.31
C GLY A 150 15.66 35.66 23.79
N SER A 151 16.73 35.47 23.03
CA SER A 151 16.78 35.76 21.59
C SER A 151 15.96 34.83 20.67
N LEU A 152 15.38 33.74 21.20
CA LEU A 152 14.46 32.89 20.44
C LEU A 152 13.01 33.39 20.47
N ILE A 153 12.71 34.46 21.20
CA ILE A 153 11.35 34.95 21.46
C ILE A 153 11.21 36.39 20.97
N ASN A 154 10.11 36.70 20.29
CA ASN A 154 9.76 38.07 19.89
C ASN A 154 8.87 38.77 20.94
N GLU A 155 8.55 40.04 20.70
CA GLU A 155 7.69 40.83 21.60
C GLU A 155 6.27 40.25 21.77
N ASP A 156 5.78 39.44 20.80
CA ASP A 156 4.50 38.72 20.85
C ASP A 156 4.59 37.31 21.47
N GLN A 157 5.69 36.96 22.15
CA GLN A 157 5.95 35.62 22.71
C GLN A 157 6.01 34.46 21.69
N LYS A 158 6.23 34.76 20.41
CA LYS A 158 6.38 33.78 19.33
C LYS A 158 7.84 33.40 19.13
N PHE A 159 8.10 32.14 18.74
CA PHE A 159 9.46 31.70 18.48
C PHE A 159 9.97 32.29 17.15
N LEU A 160 11.17 32.89 17.20
CA LEU A 160 11.89 33.41 16.03
C LEU A 160 12.61 32.31 15.22
N LEU A 161 12.38 31.04 15.55
CA LEU A 161 12.93 29.91 14.82
C LEU A 161 12.15 29.69 13.52
N THR A 162 12.84 29.86 12.39
CA THR A 162 12.32 29.53 11.06
C THR A 162 13.22 28.48 10.40
N VAL A 163 12.65 27.34 10.02
CA VAL A 163 13.36 26.33 9.20
C VAL A 163 12.74 26.33 7.81
N SER A 164 13.56 26.54 6.78
CA SER A 164 13.10 26.38 5.40
C SER A 164 13.17 24.93 4.98
N ILE A 165 12.07 24.42 4.43
CA ILE A 165 12.02 23.13 3.76
C ILE A 165 11.69 23.33 2.29
N ASP A 166 12.33 22.55 1.42
CA ASP A 166 11.94 22.46 0.01
C ASP A 166 11.03 21.24 -0.13
N VAL A 167 9.73 21.48 -0.26
CA VAL A 167 8.75 20.42 -0.51
C VAL A 167 8.84 20.12 -2.00
N PRO A 168 9.19 18.89 -2.42
CA PRO A 168 9.37 18.63 -3.84
C PRO A 168 8.08 18.92 -4.57
N GLU A 169 8.20 19.49 -5.77
CA GLU A 169 7.09 19.49 -6.70
C GLU A 169 6.73 18.04 -6.99
N LEU A 170 5.57 17.60 -6.48
CA LEU A 170 4.94 16.39 -6.96
C LEU A 170 4.91 16.52 -8.47
N LYS A 171 5.52 15.54 -9.16
CA LYS A 171 5.59 15.57 -10.61
C LYS A 171 4.17 15.77 -11.12
N ASP A 172 4.00 16.79 -11.96
CA ASP A 172 2.80 16.90 -12.77
C ASP A 172 2.81 15.72 -13.75
N ASP A 173 2.35 14.57 -13.28
CA ASP A 173 1.90 13.45 -14.08
C ASP A 173 0.56 13.87 -14.73
N SER A 174 0.55 15.01 -15.44
CA SER A 174 -0.43 15.34 -16.45
C SER A 174 -0.20 14.37 -17.60
N ILE A 175 -0.75 13.17 -17.43
CA ILE A 175 -0.45 12.00 -18.23
C ILE A 175 -0.68 12.33 -19.69
N ASN A 176 0.43 12.40 -20.44
CA ASN A 176 0.42 12.78 -21.84
C ASN A 176 -0.21 11.64 -22.65
N GLY A 177 -1.53 11.67 -22.73
CA GLY A 177 -2.35 10.59 -23.22
C GLY A 177 -3.73 11.06 -23.65
N ILE A 178 -4.40 10.19 -24.40
CA ILE A 178 -5.65 10.51 -25.07
C ILE A 178 -6.79 10.26 -24.09
N LYS A 179 -7.48 11.33 -23.68
CA LYS A 179 -8.71 11.24 -22.89
C LYS A 179 -9.83 10.66 -23.74
N THR A 180 -10.44 9.57 -23.28
CA THR A 180 -11.51 8.87 -24.00
C THR A 180 -12.46 8.18 -23.02
N LYS A 181 -13.58 7.68 -23.54
CA LYS A 181 -14.54 6.88 -22.80
C LYS A 181 -14.46 5.43 -23.25
N VAL A 182 -14.37 4.52 -22.28
CA VAL A 182 -14.48 3.08 -22.52
C VAL A 182 -15.92 2.76 -22.91
N LYS A 183 -16.07 2.09 -24.05
CA LYS A 183 -17.36 1.72 -24.64
C LYS A 183 -17.83 0.34 -24.19
N ARG A 184 -16.88 -0.60 -24.05
CA ARG A 184 -17.07 -1.94 -23.49
C ARG A 184 -15.74 -2.61 -23.19
N VAL A 185 -15.75 -3.54 -22.25
CA VAL A 185 -14.63 -4.47 -22.02
C VAL A 185 -14.75 -5.69 -22.97
N VAL A 186 -13.62 -6.28 -23.37
CA VAL A 186 -13.57 -7.51 -24.19
C VAL A 186 -13.19 -8.71 -23.33
N ASP A 187 -12.14 -8.53 -22.52
CA ASP A 187 -11.56 -9.48 -21.56
C ASP A 187 -10.74 -8.70 -20.51
N GLY A 188 -9.90 -9.37 -19.72
CA GLY A 188 -9.17 -8.75 -18.62
C GLY A 188 -8.15 -7.67 -19.03
N ASP A 189 -7.61 -7.72 -20.26
CA ASP A 189 -6.55 -6.82 -20.74
C ASP A 189 -6.82 -6.18 -22.11
N THR A 190 -8.00 -6.40 -22.68
CA THR A 190 -8.45 -5.79 -23.94
C THR A 190 -9.77 -5.04 -23.73
N ILE A 191 -9.79 -3.77 -24.12
CA ILE A 191 -10.96 -2.89 -24.04
C ILE A 191 -11.31 -2.26 -25.40
N LYS A 192 -12.55 -1.79 -25.54
CA LYS A 192 -12.97 -0.93 -26.65
C LYS A 192 -13.22 0.48 -26.17
N VAL A 193 -12.67 1.46 -26.86
CA VAL A 193 -12.83 2.89 -26.57
C VAL A 193 -13.43 3.62 -27.78
N THR A 194 -13.91 4.85 -27.57
CA THR A 194 -14.38 5.71 -28.66
C THR A 194 -13.38 6.82 -28.94
N MET A 195 -12.72 6.76 -30.09
CA MET A 195 -11.73 7.76 -30.54
C MET A 195 -12.16 8.29 -31.92
N ASP A 196 -12.24 9.61 -32.07
CA ASP A 196 -12.66 10.30 -33.31
C ASP A 196 -13.97 9.74 -33.92
N GLY A 197 -14.93 9.38 -33.05
CA GLY A 197 -16.22 8.80 -33.44
C GLY A 197 -16.17 7.33 -33.88
N LYS A 198 -15.00 6.67 -33.83
CA LYS A 198 -14.78 5.26 -34.18
C LYS A 198 -14.54 4.40 -32.94
N GLU A 199 -14.82 3.10 -33.06
CA GLU A 199 -14.48 2.12 -32.02
C GLU A 199 -13.06 1.59 -32.24
N GLU A 200 -12.13 1.96 -31.36
CA GLU A 200 -10.75 1.45 -31.35
C GLU A 200 -10.61 0.31 -30.33
N THR A 201 -9.75 -0.66 -30.63
CA THR A 201 -9.41 -1.78 -29.73
C THR A 201 -8.09 -1.45 -29.05
N VAL A 202 -8.07 -1.45 -27.72
CA VAL A 202 -6.87 -1.20 -26.92
C VAL A 202 -6.45 -2.48 -26.22
N ARG A 203 -5.19 -2.88 -26.38
CA ARG A 203 -4.54 -3.93 -25.60
C ARG A 203 -3.65 -3.27 -24.54
N LEU A 204 -3.88 -3.62 -23.28
CA LEU A 204 -3.13 -3.06 -22.16
C LEU A 204 -1.67 -3.52 -22.23
N ILE A 205 -0.74 -2.56 -22.15
CA ILE A 205 0.71 -2.79 -22.19
C ILE A 205 1.19 -3.47 -20.89
N LEU A 206 2.22 -4.32 -21.04
CA LEU A 206 2.96 -5.01 -19.97
C LEU A 206 2.15 -5.98 -19.09
N VAL A 207 0.85 -6.12 -19.28
CA VAL A 207 -0.01 -7.06 -18.53
C VAL A 207 -0.58 -8.13 -19.45
N ASP A 208 -0.75 -9.33 -18.92
CA ASP A 208 -1.36 -10.46 -19.62
C ASP A 208 -2.27 -11.19 -18.63
N THR A 209 -3.55 -11.33 -18.96
CA THR A 209 -4.60 -11.91 -18.11
C THR A 209 -4.96 -13.32 -18.59
N PRO A 210 -5.50 -14.18 -17.71
CA PRO A 210 -5.98 -15.48 -18.15
C PRO A 210 -7.17 -15.36 -19.11
N GLU A 211 -7.13 -16.14 -20.18
CA GLU A 211 -8.09 -16.08 -21.27
C GLU A 211 -9.46 -16.67 -20.87
N THR A 212 -10.53 -15.94 -21.15
CA THR A 212 -11.91 -16.42 -20.95
C THR A 212 -12.40 -17.30 -22.10
N LYS A 213 -11.73 -17.26 -23.26
CA LYS A 213 -12.14 -17.94 -24.50
C LYS A 213 -10.94 -18.52 -25.25
N HIS A 214 -10.00 -19.13 -24.51
CA HIS A 214 -8.81 -19.70 -25.14
C HIS A 214 -9.19 -20.83 -26.11
N PRO A 215 -8.77 -20.81 -27.39
CA PRO A 215 -9.22 -21.77 -28.40
C PRO A 215 -8.98 -23.25 -28.06
N GLN A 216 -8.01 -23.54 -27.19
CA GLN A 216 -7.65 -24.90 -26.77
C GLN A 216 -7.93 -25.17 -25.28
N MET A 217 -7.93 -24.14 -24.42
CA MET A 217 -8.02 -24.30 -22.96
C MET A 217 -9.40 -23.90 -22.40
N GLY A 218 -10.28 -23.33 -23.21
CA GLY A 218 -11.58 -22.80 -22.75
C GLY A 218 -11.40 -21.62 -21.80
N ILE A 219 -12.06 -21.70 -20.63
CA ILE A 219 -12.01 -20.68 -19.58
C ILE A 219 -10.83 -20.99 -18.64
N GLN A 220 -9.81 -20.15 -18.66
CA GLN A 220 -8.67 -20.27 -17.76
C GLN A 220 -9.01 -19.79 -16.32
N PRO A 221 -8.41 -20.39 -15.26
CA PRO A 221 -8.52 -19.90 -13.89
C PRO A 221 -8.22 -18.41 -13.75
N PHE A 222 -9.02 -17.67 -12.96
CA PHE A 222 -8.94 -16.20 -12.82
C PHE A 222 -9.24 -15.37 -14.08
N GLY A 223 -9.52 -15.99 -15.22
CA GLY A 223 -9.91 -15.26 -16.44
C GLY A 223 -11.25 -14.54 -16.32
N PRO A 224 -12.33 -15.21 -15.87
CA PRO A 224 -13.59 -14.55 -15.54
C PRO A 224 -13.40 -13.44 -14.51
N GLU A 225 -12.61 -13.68 -13.47
CA GLU A 225 -12.34 -12.72 -12.38
C GLU A 225 -11.56 -11.49 -12.87
N ALA A 226 -10.61 -11.65 -13.78
CA ALA A 226 -9.91 -10.56 -14.46
C ALA A 226 -10.86 -9.74 -15.34
N SER A 227 -11.67 -10.42 -16.17
CA SER A 227 -12.68 -9.79 -17.03
C SER A 227 -13.75 -9.04 -16.22
N ASP A 228 -14.22 -9.63 -15.12
CA ASP A 228 -15.20 -9.04 -14.20
C ASP A 228 -14.63 -7.79 -13.51
N PHE A 229 -13.37 -7.85 -13.05
CA PHE A 229 -12.70 -6.71 -12.43
C PHE A 229 -12.51 -5.56 -13.43
N THR A 230 -12.06 -5.86 -14.64
CA THR A 230 -11.91 -4.88 -15.72
C THR A 230 -13.27 -4.29 -16.10
N THR A 231 -14.32 -5.10 -16.23
CA THR A 231 -15.69 -4.63 -16.49
C THR A 231 -16.21 -3.72 -15.39
N LYS A 232 -16.10 -4.12 -14.12
CA LYS A 232 -16.57 -3.32 -12.96
C LYS A 232 -15.81 -2.01 -12.76
N THR A 233 -14.58 -1.92 -13.27
CA THR A 233 -13.69 -0.76 -13.06
C THR A 233 -13.66 0.18 -14.27
N LEU A 234 -13.80 -0.36 -15.49
CA LEU A 234 -13.64 0.40 -16.73
C LEU A 234 -14.90 0.55 -17.56
N ASP A 235 -15.95 -0.26 -17.42
CA ASP A 235 -17.08 -0.18 -18.34
C ASP A 235 -17.83 1.17 -18.22
N GLY A 236 -17.93 1.91 -19.33
CA GLY A 236 -18.47 3.26 -19.35
C GLY A 236 -17.60 4.33 -18.66
N GLN A 237 -16.41 4.00 -18.17
CA GLN A 237 -15.53 4.92 -17.44
C GLN A 237 -14.79 5.88 -18.39
N GLU A 238 -14.53 7.10 -17.92
CA GLU A 238 -13.59 8.02 -18.57
C GLU A 238 -12.15 7.70 -18.13
N VAL A 239 -11.26 7.59 -19.11
CA VAL A 239 -9.86 7.16 -18.93
C VAL A 239 -8.90 8.02 -19.76
N THR A 240 -7.65 8.10 -19.34
CA THR A 240 -6.55 8.60 -20.16
C THR A 240 -5.75 7.41 -20.69
N LEU A 241 -5.60 7.34 -22.02
CA LEU A 241 -4.76 6.34 -22.69
C LEU A 241 -3.37 6.90 -22.96
N GLU A 242 -2.38 6.44 -22.21
CA GLU A 242 -0.98 6.74 -22.50
C GLU A 242 -0.47 5.71 -23.51
N VAL A 243 -0.31 6.13 -24.77
CA VAL A 243 0.09 5.25 -25.86
C VAL A 243 1.57 4.85 -25.74
N GLY A 244 1.89 3.60 -26.09
CA GLY A 244 3.27 3.11 -26.09
C GLY A 244 4.17 3.77 -27.13
N ILE A 245 5.48 3.55 -27.01
CA ILE A 245 6.49 3.90 -28.03
C ILE A 245 6.18 3.18 -29.34
N GLU A 246 5.79 1.91 -29.26
CA GLU A 246 5.13 1.20 -30.35
C GLU A 246 3.62 1.32 -30.15
N GLU A 247 2.95 2.06 -31.05
CA GLU A 247 1.54 2.44 -30.88
C GLU A 247 0.57 1.27 -31.09
N ARG A 248 0.90 0.30 -31.93
CA ARG A 248 -0.01 -0.80 -32.32
C ARG A 248 0.70 -2.13 -32.44
N ASP A 249 0.00 -3.20 -32.08
CA ASP A 249 0.50 -4.56 -32.29
C ASP A 249 0.25 -5.09 -33.71
N ARG A 250 0.78 -6.29 -33.99
CA ARG A 250 0.61 -7.01 -35.25
C ARG A 250 -0.84 -7.35 -35.64
N TYR A 251 -1.81 -7.15 -34.75
CA TYR A 251 -3.24 -7.34 -34.99
C TYR A 251 -3.98 -6.00 -35.15
N GLY A 252 -3.25 -4.88 -35.12
CA GLY A 252 -3.77 -3.52 -35.26
C GLY A 252 -4.40 -2.95 -33.98
N ARG A 253 -4.27 -3.63 -32.82
CA ARG A 253 -4.77 -3.11 -31.54
C ARG A 253 -3.86 -1.98 -31.07
N LEU A 254 -4.43 -0.88 -30.57
CA LEU A 254 -3.70 0.21 -29.92
C LEU A 254 -3.07 -0.32 -28.63
N LEU A 255 -1.79 -0.03 -28.42
CA LEU A 255 -1.04 -0.39 -27.22
C LEU A 255 -1.02 0.82 -26.29
N ALA A 256 -1.62 0.70 -25.11
CA ALA A 256 -1.64 1.78 -24.12
C ALA A 256 -1.54 1.30 -22.66
N TYR A 257 -1.09 2.20 -21.80
CA TYR A 257 -1.36 2.18 -20.37
C TYR A 257 -2.67 2.92 -20.10
N VAL A 258 -3.52 2.37 -19.22
CA VAL A 258 -4.87 2.90 -18.96
C VAL A 258 -4.91 3.54 -17.58
N TRP A 259 -5.28 4.81 -17.54
CA TRP A 259 -5.28 5.62 -16.33
C TRP A 259 -6.69 6.11 -15.96
N ILE A 260 -7.02 6.00 -14.68
CA ILE A 260 -8.29 6.44 -14.07
C ILE A 260 -7.94 7.54 -13.07
N GLY A 261 -7.92 8.80 -13.52
CA GLY A 261 -7.30 9.88 -12.75
C GLY A 261 -5.81 9.61 -12.56
N ASP A 262 -5.39 9.49 -11.30
CA ASP A 262 -4.05 9.17 -10.82
C ASP A 262 -3.70 7.67 -10.88
N LYS A 263 -4.68 6.79 -11.11
CA LYS A 263 -4.50 5.33 -10.94
C LYS A 263 -4.24 4.59 -12.25
N LEU A 264 -3.08 3.95 -12.32
CA LEU A 264 -2.69 3.07 -13.43
C LEU A 264 -3.40 1.72 -13.31
N PHE A 265 -4.45 1.51 -14.09
CA PHE A 265 -5.28 0.31 -14.06
C PHE A 265 -4.49 -0.98 -14.37
N ASN A 266 -3.49 -0.89 -15.26
CA ASN A 266 -2.55 -2.00 -15.52
C ASN A 266 -1.88 -2.49 -14.21
N ASN A 267 -1.49 -1.58 -13.30
CA ASN A 267 -0.90 -1.97 -12.02
C ASN A 267 -1.94 -2.60 -11.08
N MET A 268 -3.18 -2.10 -11.09
CA MET A 268 -4.29 -2.63 -10.28
C MET A 268 -4.63 -4.09 -10.62
N LEU A 269 -4.47 -4.51 -11.88
CA LEU A 269 -4.58 -5.93 -12.30
C LEU A 269 -3.49 -6.80 -11.65
N LEU A 270 -2.25 -6.30 -11.59
CA LEU A 270 -1.12 -7.01 -10.98
C LEU A 270 -1.23 -7.08 -9.45
N GLU A 271 -1.65 -5.99 -8.80
CA GLU A 271 -1.90 -5.94 -7.34
C GLU A 271 -2.92 -6.98 -6.89
N LYS A 272 -3.96 -7.21 -7.71
CA LYS A 272 -5.00 -8.22 -7.45
C LYS A 272 -4.62 -9.63 -7.90
N GLY A 273 -3.42 -9.83 -8.44
CA GLY A 273 -2.99 -11.11 -9.00
C GLY A 273 -3.90 -11.60 -10.12
N LEU A 274 -4.50 -10.70 -10.90
CA LEU A 274 -5.40 -11.02 -12.02
C LEU A 274 -4.66 -11.02 -13.37
N ALA A 275 -3.46 -10.45 -13.42
CA ALA A 275 -2.55 -10.49 -14.56
C ALA A 275 -1.14 -10.91 -14.13
N ARG A 276 -0.35 -11.38 -15.09
CA ARG A 276 1.12 -11.45 -15.02
C ARG A 276 1.75 -10.29 -15.80
N VAL A 277 3.03 -10.05 -15.56
CA VAL A 277 3.83 -9.16 -16.42
C VAL A 277 4.21 -9.88 -17.72
N ALA A 278 4.00 -9.22 -18.87
CA ALA A 278 4.34 -9.74 -20.19
C ALA A 278 5.08 -8.68 -21.01
N VAL A 279 6.38 -8.89 -21.25
CA VAL A 279 7.27 -7.87 -21.81
C VAL A 279 7.35 -7.94 -23.33
N PHE A 280 6.93 -6.86 -23.99
CA PHE A 280 7.06 -6.65 -25.43
C PHE A 280 7.77 -5.32 -25.68
N PRO A 281 9.11 -5.32 -25.85
CA PRO A 281 9.87 -4.09 -26.16
C PRO A 281 9.43 -3.49 -27.50
N PRO A 282 9.43 -2.16 -27.66
CA PRO A 282 10.05 -1.15 -26.79
C PRO A 282 9.20 -0.68 -25.61
N ASN A 283 7.97 -1.19 -25.45
CA ASN A 283 7.00 -0.69 -24.48
C ASN A 283 7.28 -1.15 -23.04
N THR A 284 8.30 -0.56 -22.39
CA THR A 284 8.79 -0.98 -21.06
C THR A 284 8.73 0.09 -19.96
N LYS A 285 8.08 1.24 -20.18
CA LYS A 285 8.08 2.41 -19.27
C LYS A 285 7.81 2.08 -17.80
N TYR A 286 6.83 1.21 -17.52
CA TYR A 286 6.42 0.86 -16.15
C TYR A 286 6.90 -0.53 -15.68
N LEU A 287 7.90 -1.12 -16.36
CA LEU A 287 8.33 -2.50 -16.14
C LEU A 287 8.82 -2.78 -14.71
N ASP A 288 9.64 -1.89 -14.14
CA ASP A 288 10.19 -2.09 -12.79
C ASP A 288 9.12 -2.00 -11.70
N GLN A 289 8.20 -1.04 -11.83
CA GLN A 289 7.02 -0.92 -10.96
C GLN A 289 6.16 -2.20 -11.05
N PHE A 290 5.85 -2.64 -12.27
CA PHE A 290 4.97 -3.79 -12.49
C PHE A 290 5.59 -5.10 -11.98
N ASN A 291 6.92 -5.26 -12.12
CA ASN A 291 7.64 -6.39 -11.51
C ASN A 291 7.56 -6.33 -9.98
N SER A 292 7.80 -5.17 -9.35
CA SER A 292 7.67 -5.01 -7.89
C SER A 292 6.26 -5.33 -7.39
N THR A 293 5.23 -4.84 -8.09
CA THR A 293 3.82 -5.14 -7.78
C THR A 293 3.51 -6.63 -7.92
N GLN A 294 3.95 -7.25 -9.01
CA GLN A 294 3.77 -8.67 -9.28
C GLN A 294 4.45 -9.53 -8.21
N ASP A 295 5.66 -9.19 -7.79
CA ASP A 295 6.41 -9.98 -6.82
C ASP A 295 5.77 -9.92 -5.43
N LYS A 296 5.24 -8.75 -5.02
CA LYS A 296 4.38 -8.63 -3.82
C LYS A 296 3.12 -9.50 -3.90
N ALA A 297 2.53 -9.67 -5.09
CA ALA A 297 1.38 -10.54 -5.31
C ALA A 297 1.75 -12.04 -5.29
N LYS A 298 2.94 -12.41 -5.79
CA LYS A 298 3.52 -13.76 -5.68
C LYS A 298 3.78 -14.15 -4.23
N GLU A 299 4.48 -13.31 -3.47
CA GLU A 299 4.83 -13.55 -2.06
C GLU A 299 3.59 -13.81 -1.19
N LYS A 300 2.46 -13.17 -1.53
CA LYS A 300 1.17 -13.31 -0.86
C LYS A 300 0.24 -14.35 -1.49
N ALA A 301 0.70 -15.08 -2.52
CA ALA A 301 -0.06 -16.07 -3.28
C ALA A 301 -1.45 -15.56 -3.76
N ILE A 302 -1.52 -14.31 -4.23
CA ILE A 302 -2.78 -13.65 -4.63
C ILE A 302 -3.19 -14.08 -6.05
N GLY A 303 -4.48 -14.38 -6.23
CA GLY A 303 -5.07 -14.61 -7.56
C GLY A 303 -4.38 -15.76 -8.31
N ILE A 304 -3.91 -15.51 -9.53
CA ILE A 304 -3.17 -16.49 -10.36
C ILE A 304 -1.97 -17.12 -9.64
N TRP A 305 -1.38 -16.42 -8.66
CA TRP A 305 -0.24 -16.90 -7.88
C TRP A 305 -0.62 -17.88 -6.76
N SER A 306 -1.92 -18.07 -6.49
CA SER A 306 -2.43 -19.11 -5.56
C SER A 306 -2.33 -20.53 -6.12
N ILE A 307 -2.20 -20.70 -7.44
CA ILE A 307 -2.14 -22.01 -8.09
C ILE A 307 -0.69 -22.32 -8.46
N GLU A 308 -0.13 -23.34 -7.83
CA GLU A 308 1.26 -23.75 -8.05
C GLU A 308 1.52 -24.12 -9.52
N ASN A 309 2.62 -23.61 -10.08
CA ASN A 309 3.06 -23.85 -11.46
C ASN A 309 2.07 -23.41 -12.57
N TYR A 310 1.00 -22.67 -12.25
CA TYR A 310 -0.01 -22.25 -13.22
C TYR A 310 0.50 -21.14 -14.16
N VAL A 311 1.18 -20.14 -13.62
CA VAL A 311 1.77 -19.04 -14.41
C VAL A 311 3.17 -19.44 -14.88
N THR A 312 3.51 -19.08 -16.12
CA THR A 312 4.80 -19.32 -16.75
C THR A 312 5.27 -18.10 -17.53
N ASP A 313 6.55 -18.08 -17.94
CA ASP A 313 7.12 -17.03 -18.79
C ASP A 313 6.35 -16.86 -20.12
N LYS A 314 5.69 -17.93 -20.59
CA LYS A 314 4.96 -18.01 -21.87
C LYS A 314 3.45 -17.82 -21.75
N GLY A 315 2.91 -17.53 -20.57
CA GLY A 315 1.47 -17.49 -20.30
C GLY A 315 1.05 -18.52 -19.26
N TYR A 316 -0.16 -19.04 -19.38
CA TYR A 316 -0.80 -19.92 -18.40
C TYR A 316 -0.77 -21.39 -18.84
N LYS A 317 -0.61 -22.31 -17.89
CA LYS A 317 -0.75 -23.74 -18.13
C LYS A 317 -2.21 -24.16 -18.25
N GLU A 318 -2.43 -25.23 -19.02
CA GLU A 318 -3.71 -25.93 -19.04
C GLU A 318 -3.99 -26.57 -17.66
N LYS A 319 -5.27 -26.77 -17.33
CA LYS A 319 -5.64 -27.56 -16.15
C LYS A 319 -5.30 -29.04 -16.39
N ASP A 320 -4.31 -29.55 -15.68
CA ASP A 320 -4.15 -31.00 -15.52
C ASP A 320 -5.41 -31.56 -14.81
N GLU A 321 -6.24 -32.33 -15.53
CA GLU A 321 -7.50 -32.88 -14.99
C GLU A 321 -7.30 -33.88 -13.81
N ASN A 322 -6.05 -34.21 -13.47
CA ASN A 322 -5.70 -35.28 -12.53
C ASN A 322 -5.51 -34.84 -11.06
N ASN A 323 -5.63 -33.57 -10.69
CA ASN A 323 -5.49 -33.16 -9.27
C ASN A 323 -6.83 -32.99 -8.52
N LYS A 324 -7.60 -34.09 -8.43
CA LYS A 324 -8.70 -34.24 -7.46
C LYS A 324 -8.19 -34.84 -6.14
N SER A 325 -7.42 -34.09 -5.34
CA SER A 325 -7.10 -34.51 -3.95
C SER A 325 -6.65 -33.38 -3.01
N ALA A 326 -7.49 -32.36 -2.80
CA ALA A 326 -7.26 -31.37 -1.73
C ALA A 326 -8.54 -30.69 -1.18
N ALA A 327 -9.71 -31.34 -1.23
CA ALA A 327 -10.96 -30.72 -0.75
C ALA A 327 -12.06 -31.74 -0.32
N SER A 328 -11.75 -32.68 0.58
CA SER A 328 -12.79 -33.54 1.18
C SER A 328 -12.39 -34.23 2.49
N THR A 329 -12.22 -33.47 3.58
CA THR A 329 -12.14 -34.06 4.94
C THR A 329 -12.87 -33.21 5.98
N SER A 330 -14.20 -33.26 6.01
CA SER A 330 -14.96 -33.19 7.27
C SER A 330 -16.40 -33.68 7.11
N SER A 331 -16.94 -34.27 8.19
CA SER A 331 -18.31 -34.80 8.38
C SER A 331 -18.72 -36.02 7.53
N ASN A 332 -19.06 -37.11 8.24
CA ASN A 332 -19.73 -38.31 7.75
C ASN A 332 -20.73 -38.77 8.85
N GLN A 333 -21.68 -39.65 8.51
CA GLN A 333 -22.90 -40.04 9.26
C GLN A 333 -24.05 -39.02 9.16
N LYS A 334 -25.34 -39.32 8.90
CA LYS A 334 -26.18 -40.55 8.67
C LYS A 334 -27.49 -40.09 7.95
N LYS A 335 -28.38 -40.88 7.34
CA LYS A 335 -28.61 -42.33 7.13
C LYS A 335 -29.29 -42.55 5.74
N SER A 336 -29.71 -43.79 5.46
CA SER A 336 -30.52 -44.30 4.33
C SER A 336 -32.01 -43.88 4.33
N GLU A 337 -32.76 -43.89 3.21
CA GLU A 337 -33.34 -45.11 2.59
C GLU A 337 -33.82 -44.99 1.11
N ASN A 338 -34.08 -46.15 0.48
CA ASN A 338 -34.44 -46.37 -0.94
C ASN A 338 -35.90 -46.02 -1.32
N ILE A 339 -36.20 -45.80 -2.62
CA ILE A 339 -37.15 -46.61 -3.45
C ILE A 339 -36.79 -46.56 -4.98
N VAL A 340 -36.39 -47.73 -5.53
CA VAL A 340 -36.72 -48.42 -6.82
C VAL A 340 -37.01 -47.65 -8.15
N ALA A 341 -36.48 -48.20 -9.26
CA ALA A 341 -36.63 -47.81 -10.69
C ALA A 341 -37.89 -48.47 -11.37
N PRO A 342 -38.05 -48.79 -12.71
CA PRO A 342 -37.04 -49.09 -13.77
C PRO A 342 -37.34 -48.75 -15.28
N LYS A 343 -36.29 -48.90 -16.13
CA LYS A 343 -36.30 -49.32 -17.57
C LYS A 343 -36.88 -48.34 -18.64
N GLN A 344 -36.54 -48.41 -19.94
CA GLN A 344 -35.80 -49.44 -20.74
C GLN A 344 -35.10 -48.89 -22.02
N SER A 345 -34.04 -49.59 -22.47
CA SER A 345 -33.52 -49.86 -23.85
C SER A 345 -33.98 -49.01 -25.06
N THR A 346 -33.16 -48.72 -26.09
CA THR A 346 -32.56 -49.74 -27.01
C THR A 346 -31.33 -49.28 -27.82
N GLU A 347 -30.39 -50.21 -28.02
CA GLU A 347 -29.39 -50.28 -29.11
C GLU A 347 -29.93 -51.21 -30.23
N PRO A 348 -29.44 -51.17 -31.48
CA PRO A 348 -28.38 -52.10 -31.93
C PRO A 348 -27.36 -51.46 -32.92
N ALA A 349 -26.05 -51.77 -32.90
CA ALA A 349 -25.38 -52.97 -33.43
C ALA A 349 -25.68 -53.26 -34.93
N THR A 350 -24.72 -53.50 -35.86
CA THR A 350 -23.60 -54.47 -35.80
C THR A 350 -22.58 -54.34 -36.97
N LYS A 351 -21.30 -54.72 -36.72
CA LYS A 351 -20.35 -55.57 -37.53
C LYS A 351 -19.92 -55.17 -38.98
N SER A 352 -18.83 -55.66 -39.61
CA SER A 352 -17.47 -56.21 -39.27
C SER A 352 -16.79 -56.70 -40.59
N ILE A 353 -15.53 -57.23 -40.52
CA ILE A 353 -14.72 -58.00 -41.54
C ILE A 353 -13.58 -57.15 -42.17
N GLU A 354 -12.32 -57.27 -41.72
CA GLU A 354 -11.21 -58.18 -42.18
C GLU A 354 -10.68 -57.90 -43.61
N LYS A 355 -9.40 -58.05 -44.01
CA LYS A 355 -8.14 -58.62 -43.45
C LYS A 355 -6.96 -57.95 -44.22
N SER A 356 -5.71 -57.82 -43.72
CA SER A 356 -4.66 -58.85 -43.82
C SER A 356 -3.31 -58.40 -43.21
N LYS A 357 -2.60 -59.36 -42.58
CA LYS A 357 -1.16 -59.57 -42.24
C LYS A 357 -0.10 -58.58 -42.81
N SER A 358 1.09 -58.36 -42.19
CA SER A 358 1.96 -59.34 -41.52
C SER A 358 3.02 -58.74 -40.55
N GLU A 359 3.28 -59.43 -39.43
CA GLU A 359 4.61 -59.85 -38.87
C GLU A 359 5.77 -58.83 -38.60
N THR A 360 6.55 -58.88 -37.50
CA THR A 360 6.54 -59.70 -36.26
C THR A 360 7.35 -59.05 -35.10
N LYS A 361 7.19 -59.57 -33.86
CA LYS A 361 8.20 -59.69 -32.76
C LYS A 361 8.68 -58.41 -32.04
N THR A 362 8.80 -58.34 -30.71
CA THR A 362 8.28 -59.17 -29.60
C THR A 362 8.32 -58.32 -28.31
N ALA A 363 7.45 -58.61 -27.33
CA ALA A 363 7.31 -57.82 -26.09
C ALA A 363 7.92 -58.54 -24.85
N PRO A 364 7.63 -58.16 -23.57
CA PRO A 364 8.63 -57.80 -22.55
C PRO A 364 8.66 -58.91 -21.42
N PRO A 365 8.99 -58.72 -20.10
CA PRO A 365 9.24 -57.49 -19.32
C PRO A 365 10.25 -57.56 -18.14
N SER A 366 10.25 -56.48 -17.34
CA SER A 366 10.51 -56.42 -15.88
C SER A 366 11.95 -56.31 -15.34
N THR A 367 12.05 -55.55 -14.24
CA THR A 367 13.23 -55.17 -13.46
C THR A 367 13.57 -56.16 -12.34
N PRO A 368 14.85 -56.25 -11.92
CA PRO A 368 15.23 -56.62 -10.54
C PRO A 368 15.91 -55.49 -9.74
N LYS A 369 16.00 -55.69 -8.40
CA LYS A 369 16.53 -54.78 -7.36
C LYS A 369 18.09 -54.73 -7.26
N PRO A 370 18.66 -53.79 -6.46
CA PRO A 370 20.10 -53.48 -6.43
C PRO A 370 20.91 -54.10 -5.26
N ALA A 371 22.24 -54.04 -5.35
CA ALA A 371 23.24 -54.06 -4.26
C ALA A 371 24.66 -53.73 -4.83
N PRO A 372 25.69 -53.41 -4.01
CA PRO A 372 25.71 -53.14 -2.56
C PRO A 372 26.25 -51.73 -2.19
N ALA A 373 26.06 -51.33 -0.93
CA ALA A 373 26.69 -50.15 -0.33
C ALA A 373 28.09 -50.47 0.25
N PRO A 374 29.05 -49.53 0.27
CA PRO A 374 30.20 -49.58 1.16
C PRO A 374 29.77 -49.36 2.62
N LYS A 375 30.38 -50.08 3.56
CA LYS A 375 30.15 -49.91 5.01
C LYS A 375 30.96 -48.73 5.59
N PRO A 376 30.54 -48.17 6.74
CA PRO A 376 31.16 -46.98 7.32
C PRO A 376 32.40 -47.31 8.16
N THR A 377 33.31 -46.33 8.26
CA THR A 377 34.37 -46.26 9.27
C THR A 377 34.13 -45.06 10.19
N SER A 378 33.95 -45.33 11.48
CA SER A 378 34.09 -44.36 12.57
C SER A 378 35.59 -44.05 12.78
N ASP A 379 36.08 -42.99 13.43
CA ASP A 379 35.61 -41.95 14.37
C ASP A 379 36.40 -40.63 14.04
N PRO A 380 36.36 -39.48 14.77
CA PRO A 380 35.69 -39.11 16.03
C PRO A 380 34.79 -37.84 15.94
N PRO A 381 34.10 -37.40 17.02
CA PRO A 381 33.16 -36.29 16.93
C PRO A 381 33.87 -34.93 16.77
N VAL A 382 33.60 -34.25 15.66
CA VAL A 382 33.95 -32.84 15.46
C VAL A 382 32.74 -31.97 15.83
N GLU A 383 33.01 -30.86 16.51
CA GLU A 383 32.02 -30.02 17.19
C GLU A 383 30.90 -29.54 16.27
N VAL A 384 29.69 -29.43 16.84
CA VAL A 384 28.52 -28.90 16.15
C VAL A 384 28.76 -27.41 15.88
N ALA A 385 29.14 -27.08 14.64
CA ALA A 385 29.14 -25.71 14.16
C ALA A 385 27.68 -25.22 14.04
N THR A 386 27.13 -24.71 15.14
CA THR A 386 25.73 -24.24 15.24
C THR A 386 25.44 -22.94 14.47
N ASN A 387 26.27 -22.61 13.48
CA ASN A 387 25.95 -21.57 12.52
C ASN A 387 26.41 -21.93 11.09
N CYS A 388 25.46 -22.37 10.26
CA CYS A 388 25.64 -22.59 8.82
C CYS A 388 25.37 -21.32 7.96
N GLU A 389 25.16 -20.15 8.58
CA GLU A 389 25.00 -18.89 7.87
C GLU A 389 26.17 -18.62 6.93
N GLY A 390 25.85 -18.13 5.73
CA GLY A 390 26.84 -17.89 4.68
C GLY A 390 27.30 -19.13 3.91
N GLN A 391 26.80 -20.34 4.22
CA GLN A 391 27.11 -21.55 3.46
C GLN A 391 26.06 -21.80 2.36
N ILE A 392 24.99 -22.55 2.62
CA ILE A 392 23.95 -22.84 1.62
C ILE A 392 22.66 -22.08 1.94
N LYS A 393 22.14 -21.29 0.99
CA LYS A 393 20.91 -20.52 1.15
C LYS A 393 19.70 -21.30 0.69
N GLY A 394 18.86 -21.77 1.62
CA GLY A 394 17.50 -22.22 1.32
C GLY A 394 16.57 -21.03 1.11
N SER A 395 15.89 -20.97 -0.03
CA SER A 395 14.82 -20.00 -0.30
C SER A 395 13.45 -20.56 0.07
N ASN A 396 12.47 -19.69 0.37
CA ASN A 396 11.09 -20.11 0.73
C ASN A 396 10.42 -21.01 -0.33
N ASN A 397 10.91 -20.99 -1.58
CA ASN A 397 10.39 -21.79 -2.69
C ASN A 397 10.99 -23.21 -2.77
N GLY A 398 11.63 -23.69 -1.69
CA GLY A 398 12.26 -25.02 -1.64
C GLY A 398 13.46 -25.17 -2.60
N ILE A 399 14.14 -24.07 -2.95
CA ILE A 399 15.35 -24.09 -3.78
C ILE A 399 16.54 -23.68 -2.94
N TYR A 400 17.60 -24.49 -2.95
CA TYR A 400 18.87 -24.14 -2.28
C TYR A 400 19.88 -23.55 -3.27
N HIS A 401 20.71 -22.62 -2.80
CA HIS A 401 21.76 -21.99 -3.59
C HIS A 401 23.13 -22.15 -2.92
N THR A 402 24.14 -22.58 -3.68
CA THR A 402 25.53 -22.72 -3.24
C THR A 402 26.33 -21.43 -3.50
N PRO A 403 27.39 -21.13 -2.72
CA PRO A 403 28.27 -20.00 -3.00
C PRO A 403 28.84 -20.09 -4.43
N GLY A 404 28.83 -18.97 -5.15
CA GLY A 404 29.25 -18.92 -6.57
C GLY A 404 28.21 -19.38 -7.59
N SER A 405 27.03 -19.90 -7.18
CA SER A 405 25.92 -20.11 -8.12
C SER A 405 25.26 -18.78 -8.53
N THR A 406 24.72 -18.71 -9.75
CA THR A 406 24.16 -17.49 -10.39
C THR A 406 23.15 -16.72 -9.53
N TYR A 407 22.45 -17.42 -8.64
CA TYR A 407 21.38 -16.86 -7.80
C TYR A 407 21.79 -16.66 -6.33
N TYR A 408 22.97 -17.11 -5.92
CA TYR A 408 23.41 -17.06 -4.51
C TYR A 408 23.38 -15.65 -3.90
N SER A 409 23.95 -14.68 -4.60
CA SER A 409 23.99 -13.28 -4.15
C SER A 409 22.64 -12.57 -4.32
N ARG A 410 21.72 -13.14 -5.10
CA ARG A 410 20.38 -12.59 -5.35
C ARG A 410 19.34 -13.08 -4.33
N THR A 411 19.58 -14.21 -3.69
CA THR A 411 18.76 -14.70 -2.57
C THR A 411 19.07 -13.91 -1.30
N THR A 412 18.29 -12.87 -1.03
CA THR A 412 18.35 -12.05 0.20
C THR A 412 17.46 -12.62 1.30
N ASN A 413 16.26 -13.10 0.94
CA ASN A 413 15.30 -13.72 1.86
C ASN A 413 15.62 -15.20 2.06
N VAL A 414 16.54 -15.51 2.97
CA VAL A 414 16.94 -16.89 3.31
C VAL A 414 15.96 -17.47 4.33
N ALA A 415 15.27 -18.55 3.93
CA ALA A 415 14.32 -19.26 4.77
C ALA A 415 15.01 -20.17 5.79
N GLN A 416 16.09 -20.82 5.35
CA GLN A 416 16.90 -21.73 6.16
C GLN A 416 18.32 -21.77 5.61
N TRP A 417 19.30 -21.86 6.49
CA TRP A 417 20.70 -22.11 6.13
C TRP A 417 21.03 -23.58 6.29
N PHE A 418 21.82 -24.13 5.37
CA PHE A 418 22.36 -25.49 5.44
C PHE A 418 23.88 -25.46 5.37
N CYS A 419 24.53 -26.40 6.04
CA CYS A 419 25.98 -26.61 5.95
C CYS A 419 26.37 -27.45 4.72
N SER A 420 25.42 -28.17 4.09
CA SER A 420 25.69 -28.87 2.81
C SER A 420 24.47 -28.93 1.87
N PRO A 421 24.69 -29.15 0.56
CA PRO A 421 23.62 -29.46 -0.39
C PRO A 421 22.81 -30.70 -0.02
N GLU A 422 23.47 -31.74 0.50
CA GLU A 422 22.84 -33.00 0.91
C GLU A 422 21.89 -32.78 2.11
N GLU A 423 22.25 -31.89 3.03
CA GLU A 423 21.38 -31.47 4.14
C GLU A 423 20.14 -30.72 3.62
N ALA A 424 20.32 -29.82 2.65
CA ALA A 424 19.22 -29.11 2.00
C ALA A 424 18.27 -30.08 1.27
N GLU A 425 18.83 -31.06 0.53
CA GLU A 425 18.05 -32.10 -0.16
C GLU A 425 17.28 -32.99 0.82
N LYS A 426 17.90 -33.37 1.94
CA LYS A 426 17.24 -34.12 3.02
C LYS A 426 16.14 -33.30 3.72
N ALA A 427 16.27 -31.97 3.74
CA ALA A 427 15.24 -31.05 4.21
C ALA A 427 14.16 -30.74 3.14
N GLY A 428 14.19 -31.40 1.97
CA GLY A 428 13.19 -31.26 0.91
C GLY A 428 13.45 -30.12 -0.09
N TYR A 429 14.60 -29.46 0.00
CA TYR A 429 14.99 -28.44 -0.98
C TYR A 429 15.62 -29.10 -2.20
N ARG A 430 15.54 -28.46 -3.37
CA ARG A 430 16.15 -28.92 -4.61
C ARG A 430 17.12 -27.91 -5.19
N ALA A 431 18.03 -28.37 -6.04
CA ALA A 431 18.88 -27.49 -6.82
C ALA A 431 18.05 -26.59 -7.77
N PRO A 432 18.56 -25.40 -8.14
CA PRO A 432 17.99 -24.62 -9.23
C PRO A 432 18.13 -25.39 -10.55
N LYS A 433 17.08 -25.34 -11.39
CA LYS A 433 17.17 -25.88 -12.74
C LYS A 433 18.14 -24.99 -13.55
N ARG A 434 19.04 -25.63 -14.31
CA ARG A 434 19.93 -24.95 -15.27
C ARG A 434 19.16 -24.51 -16.50
#